data_AF-A0A951G234-F1
#
_entry.id   AF-A0A951G234-F1
#
_cell.length_a   1.000
_cell.length_b   1.000
_cell.length_c   1.000
_cell.angle_alpha   90.00
_cell.angle_beta   90.00
_cell.angle_gamma   90.00
#
_symmetry.space_group_name_H-M   'P 1'
#
loop_
_entity.id
_entity.type
_entity.pdbx_description
1 polymer ?
#
loop_
_entity_poly.entity_id
_entity_poly.type
_entity_poly.pdbx_seq_one_letter_code
_entity_poly.pdbx_strand_id
1 'polypeptide(L)'
;MHDNASLPGLMARGDAPCWVPLESAIGSVLAGWFMWMSEVQLADRHRVQAYKHATTRHYLHLGEHGEAFEYHGRDHGYLEVALATAILRAFAGWERAGPPESQRRLLTAAINEARRRAS
;
A
#
# COMPACT_ATOMS: atom_id res chain seq x y z
N MET A 1 -13.12 7.83 21.05
CA MET A 1 -12.39 8.69 20.09
C MET A 1 -11.00 8.12 20.04
N HIS A 2 -10.67 7.32 19.02
CA HIS A 2 -9.28 6.87 18.85
C HIS A 2 -8.56 8.03 18.15
N ASP A 3 -7.66 8.70 18.87
CA ASP A 3 -6.76 9.68 18.28
C ASP A 3 -5.90 8.97 17.24
N ASN A 4 -6.14 9.26 15.97
CA ASN A 4 -5.32 8.78 14.86
C ASN A 4 -4.05 9.65 14.85
N ALA A 5 -3.13 9.35 15.76
CA ALA A 5 -1.88 10.08 15.89
C ALA A 5 -1.01 9.87 14.62
N SER A 6 -0.54 10.97 14.03
CA SER A 6 0.37 10.92 12.89
C SER A 6 1.77 10.47 13.31
N LEU A 7 2.38 9.64 12.48
CA LEU A 7 3.72 9.08 12.71
C LEU A 7 4.73 9.77 11.79
N PRO A 8 5.73 10.51 12.33
CA PRO A 8 6.80 11.06 11.52
C PRO A 8 7.64 9.91 10.93
N GLY A 9 7.97 10.02 9.64
CA GLY A 9 8.73 9.00 8.91
C GLY A 9 10.04 9.57 8.35
N LEU A 10 11.14 8.87 8.56
CA LEU A 10 12.43 9.14 7.91
C LEU A 10 12.57 8.21 6.70
N MET A 11 12.87 8.78 5.52
CA MET A 11 13.20 7.97 4.35
C MET A 11 14.48 7.19 4.63
N ALA A 12 14.36 5.88 4.80
CA ALA A 12 15.50 4.99 4.85
C ALA A 12 15.79 4.56 3.42
N ARG A 13 17.03 4.75 2.97
CA ARG A 13 17.46 4.20 1.70
C ARG A 13 17.57 2.69 1.89
N GLY A 14 16.47 1.96 1.67
CA GLY A 14 16.46 0.50 1.75
C GLY A 14 17.44 -0.07 0.72
N ASP A 15 18.28 -1.01 1.13
CA ASP A 15 19.33 -1.58 0.27
C ASP A 15 18.76 -2.52 -0.82
N ALA A 16 17.51 -3.00 -0.65
CA ALA A 16 16.80 -3.83 -1.63
C ALA A 16 15.27 -3.75 -1.44
N PRO A 17 14.48 -3.92 -2.53
CA PRO A 17 13.03 -3.97 -2.42
C PRO A 17 12.57 -5.23 -1.67
N CYS A 18 11.71 -5.05 -0.67
CA CYS A 18 10.93 -6.14 -0.10
C CYS A 18 9.58 -6.19 -0.83
N TRP A 19 9.22 -7.31 -1.45
CA TRP A 19 7.94 -7.46 -2.18
C TRP A 19 6.87 -8.22 -1.40
N VAL A 20 7.27 -8.95 -0.36
CA VAL A 20 6.40 -9.83 0.44
C VAL A 20 5.14 -9.11 0.96
N PRO A 21 5.21 -7.87 1.50
CA PRO A 21 4.00 -7.17 1.94
C PRO A 21 3.01 -6.91 0.81
N LEU A 22 3.51 -6.51 -0.36
CA LEU A 22 2.67 -6.23 -1.52
C LEU A 22 2.02 -7.51 -2.06
N GLU A 23 2.81 -8.57 -2.23
CA GLU A 23 2.29 -9.85 -2.71
C GLU A 23 1.27 -10.46 -1.74
N SER A 24 1.48 -10.31 -0.44
CA SER A 24 0.53 -10.77 0.58
C SER A 24 -0.77 -9.97 0.60
N ALA A 25 -0.72 -8.69 0.21
CA ALA A 25 -1.88 -7.80 0.17
C ALA A 25 -2.74 -8.00 -1.09
N ILE A 26 -2.12 -8.14 -2.28
CA ILE A 26 -2.82 -8.12 -3.57
C ILE A 26 -2.49 -9.29 -4.50
N GLY A 27 -1.56 -10.17 -4.13
CA GLY A 27 -1.08 -11.28 -4.95
C GLY A 27 -0.06 -10.84 -6.01
N SER A 28 0.84 -11.76 -6.39
CA SER A 28 1.96 -11.48 -7.30
C SER A 28 1.54 -10.98 -8.69
N VAL A 29 0.40 -11.45 -9.22
CA VAL A 29 -0.10 -10.99 -10.53
C VAL A 29 -0.42 -9.49 -10.52
N LEU A 30 -1.03 -8.99 -9.44
CA LEU A 30 -1.33 -7.57 -9.30
C LEU A 30 -0.10 -6.78 -8.85
N ALA A 31 0.79 -7.39 -8.07
CA ALA A 31 2.06 -6.79 -7.65
C ALA A 31 2.95 -6.39 -8.86
N GLY A 32 2.85 -7.11 -9.99
CA GLY A 32 3.55 -6.77 -11.23
C GLY A 32 3.18 -5.40 -11.82
N TRP A 33 2.10 -4.75 -11.34
CA TRP A 33 1.75 -3.38 -11.71
C TRP A 33 2.43 -2.32 -10.85
N PHE A 34 3.30 -2.69 -9.92
CA PHE A 34 3.94 -1.75 -9.00
C PHE A 34 5.45 -1.70 -9.19
N MET A 35 6.00 -0.54 -8.87
CA MET A 35 7.43 -0.33 -8.69
C MET A 35 7.70 -0.04 -7.22
N TRP A 36 8.72 -0.66 -6.66
CA TRP A 36 9.22 -0.28 -5.34
C TRP A 36 9.95 1.07 -5.45
N MET A 37 9.68 1.97 -4.52
CA MET A 37 10.23 3.33 -4.54
C MET A 37 11.22 3.59 -3.40
N SER A 38 10.86 3.18 -2.18
CA SER A 38 11.67 3.42 -0.99
C SER A 38 11.16 2.62 0.20
N GLU A 39 12.00 2.56 1.23
CA GLU A 39 11.59 2.18 2.58
C GLU A 39 11.51 3.44 3.46
N VAL A 40 10.60 3.43 4.42
CA VAL A 40 10.43 4.51 5.39
C VAL A 40 10.43 3.91 6.79
N GLN A 41 11.26 4.44 7.67
CA GLN A 41 11.25 4.11 9.08
C GLN A 41 10.33 5.10 9.81
N LEU A 42 9.20 4.60 10.32
CA LEU A 42 8.30 5.36 11.19
C LEU A 42 8.84 5.42 12.62
N ALA A 43 8.45 6.45 13.37
CA ALA A 43 8.91 6.73 14.74
C ALA A 43 8.59 5.63 15.77
N ASP A 44 7.52 4.87 15.52
CA ASP A 44 7.09 3.72 16.31
C ASP A 44 7.79 2.41 15.91
N ARG A 45 8.87 2.51 15.12
CA ARG A 45 9.68 1.40 14.60
C ARG A 45 9.04 0.60 13.48
N HIS A 46 7.87 0.97 12.95
CA HIS A 46 7.35 0.33 11.74
C HIS A 46 8.23 0.65 10.52
N ARG A 47 8.63 -0.39 9.79
CA ARG A 47 9.26 -0.28 8.47
C ARG A 47 8.17 -0.35 7.41
N VAL A 48 8.07 0.71 6.63
CA VAL A 48 7.03 0.88 5.63
C VAL A 48 7.65 0.87 4.24
N GLN A 49 7.19 -0.05 3.41
CA GLN A 49 7.58 -0.15 2.01
C GLN A 49 6.65 0.71 1.16
N ALA A 50 7.22 1.61 0.35
CA ALA A 50 6.48 2.46 -0.57
C ALA A 50 6.47 1.86 -1.98
N TYR A 51 5.29 1.43 -2.44
CA TYR A 51 5.09 0.93 -3.79
C TYR A 51 4.28 1.92 -4.61
N LYS A 52 4.73 2.20 -5.83
CA LYS A 52 4.02 3.07 -6.75
C LYS A 52 3.40 2.26 -7.87
N HIS A 53 2.09 2.37 -8.02
CA HIS A 53 1.40 1.77 -9.14
C HIS A 53 1.90 2.38 -10.46
N ALA A 54 2.27 1.55 -11.42
CA ALA A 54 2.98 1.95 -12.63
C ALA A 54 2.14 2.89 -13.50
N THR A 55 0.84 2.59 -13.66
CA THR A 55 -0.09 3.38 -14.47
C THR A 55 -0.77 4.53 -13.72
N THR A 56 -1.47 4.26 -12.62
CA THR A 56 -2.21 5.29 -11.86
C THR A 56 -1.30 6.28 -11.13
N ARG A 57 -0.03 5.90 -10.91
CA ARG A 57 0.99 6.67 -10.17
C ARG A 57 0.66 6.86 -8.69
N HIS A 58 -0.43 6.30 -8.20
CA HIS A 58 -0.79 6.29 -6.79
C HIS A 58 0.11 5.35 -6.02
N TYR A 59 0.26 5.63 -4.73
CA TYR A 59 1.10 4.85 -3.83
C TYR A 59 0.27 3.90 -2.98
N LEU A 60 0.88 2.77 -2.66
CA LEU A 60 0.48 1.87 -1.61
C LEU A 60 1.66 1.77 -0.65
N HIS A 61 1.48 2.21 0.60
CA HIS A 61 2.51 2.10 1.64
C HIS A 61 2.10 0.99 2.59
N LEU A 62 2.98 0.00 2.78
CA LEU A 62 2.68 -1.19 3.57
C LEU A 62 3.74 -1.44 4.64
N GLY A 63 3.29 -1.72 5.87
CA GLY A 63 4.11 -2.29 6.92
C GLY A 63 4.48 -3.74 6.65
N GLU A 64 5.37 -4.30 7.46
CA GLU A 64 5.84 -5.68 7.33
C GLU A 64 4.74 -6.72 7.60
N HIS A 65 3.67 -6.37 8.33
CA HIS A 65 2.59 -7.28 8.70
C HIS A 65 1.28 -7.03 7.94
N GLY A 66 1.30 -6.15 6.93
CA GLY A 66 0.15 -5.85 6.10
C GLY A 66 -0.68 -4.64 6.57
N GLU A 67 -0.18 -3.89 7.54
CA GLU A 67 -0.69 -2.57 7.89
C GLU A 67 -0.54 -1.65 6.68
N ALA A 68 -1.52 -0.79 6.42
CA ALA A 68 -1.46 0.16 5.33
C ALA A 68 -1.40 1.58 5.86
N PHE A 69 -0.59 2.41 5.21
CA PHE A 69 -0.39 3.79 5.61
C PHE A 69 -0.66 4.77 4.47
N GLU A 70 -1.14 5.95 4.81
CA GLU A 70 -1.28 7.09 3.92
C GLU A 70 -0.26 8.16 4.31
N TYR A 71 0.44 8.71 3.32
CA TYR A 71 1.38 9.80 3.53
C TYR A 71 0.68 11.14 3.39
N HIS A 72 0.69 11.95 4.45
CA HIS A 72 0.04 13.26 4.51
C HIS A 72 1.01 14.44 4.35
N GLY A 73 2.22 14.18 3.86
CA GLY A 73 3.25 15.20 3.69
C GLY A 73 4.25 15.22 4.85
N ARG A 74 5.33 16.00 4.69
CA ARG A 74 6.47 15.99 5.61
C ARG A 74 6.06 16.38 7.04
N ASP A 75 5.16 17.34 7.17
CA ASP A 75 4.76 17.91 8.46
C ASP A 75 3.67 17.10 9.17
N HIS A 76 2.97 16.23 8.43
CA HIS A 76 1.86 15.41 8.94
C HIS A 76 2.14 13.90 8.92
N GLY A 77 3.30 13.47 8.38
CA GLY A 77 3.77 12.09 8.47
C GLY A 77 2.84 11.06 7.82
N TYR A 78 2.78 9.89 8.44
CA TYR A 78 1.96 8.76 8.02
C TYR A 78 0.78 8.54 8.96
N LEU A 79 -0.37 8.18 8.40
CA LEU A 79 -1.53 7.71 9.14
C LEU A 79 -1.87 6.29 8.72
N GLU A 80 -2.16 5.43 9.68
CA GLU A 80 -2.68 4.11 9.38
C GLU A 80 -4.09 4.23 8.77
N VAL A 81 -4.34 3.44 7.73
CA VAL A 81 -5.60 3.37 7.01
C VAL A 81 -5.98 1.92 6.78
N ALA A 82 -7.28 1.65 6.62
CA ALA A 82 -7.74 0.32 6.26
C ALA A 82 -7.08 -0.15 4.94
N LEU A 83 -6.49 -1.35 4.94
CA LEU A 83 -5.81 -1.94 3.78
C LEU A 83 -6.69 -1.92 2.52
N ALA A 84 -7.98 -2.25 2.65
CA ALA A 84 -8.92 -2.23 1.54
C ALA A 84 -9.07 -0.82 0.92
N THR A 85 -9.06 0.23 1.74
CA THR A 85 -9.09 1.62 1.28
C THR A 85 -7.82 2.00 0.55
N ALA A 86 -6.65 1.59 1.06
CA ALA A 86 -5.37 1.84 0.42
C ALA A 86 -5.27 1.14 -0.95
N ILE A 87 -5.72 -0.13 -1.05
CA ILE A 87 -5.78 -0.88 -2.31
C ILE A 87 -6.69 -0.17 -3.31
N LEU A 88 -7.91 0.21 -2.90
CA LEU A 88 -8.86 0.94 -3.76
C LEU A 88 -8.26 2.22 -4.33
N ARG A 89 -7.56 3.00 -3.49
CA ARG A 89 -6.92 4.25 -3.92
C ARG A 89 -5.75 3.99 -4.86
N ALA A 90 -4.90 3.01 -4.58
CA ALA A 90 -3.78 2.66 -5.45
C ALA A 90 -4.22 2.29 -6.86
N PHE A 91 -5.37 1.60 -6.99
CA PHE A 91 -5.95 1.17 -8.27
C PHE A 91 -6.97 2.16 -8.86
N ALA A 92 -7.24 3.30 -8.23
CA ALA A 92 -8.19 4.27 -8.75
C ALA A 92 -7.76 4.80 -10.14
N GLY A 93 -8.61 4.62 -11.16
CA GLY A 93 -8.31 4.99 -12.54
C GLY A 93 -7.63 3.90 -13.37
N TRP A 94 -7.34 2.73 -12.78
CA TRP A 94 -6.64 1.64 -13.45
C TRP A 94 -7.41 1.05 -14.64
N GLU A 95 -8.75 1.13 -14.63
CA GLU A 95 -9.61 0.67 -15.72
C GLU A 95 -9.27 1.30 -17.07
N ARG A 96 -8.72 2.52 -17.08
CA ARG A 96 -8.27 3.23 -18.28
C ARG A 96 -7.09 2.55 -18.98
N ALA A 97 -6.33 1.72 -18.26
CA ALA A 97 -5.27 0.89 -18.83
C ALA A 97 -5.78 -0.40 -19.48
N GLY A 98 -7.09 -0.67 -19.40
CA GLY A 98 -7.71 -1.85 -20.00
C GLY A 98 -7.26 -3.19 -19.40
N PRO A 99 -7.23 -3.37 -18.06
CA PRO A 99 -6.77 -4.62 -17.47
C PRO A 99 -7.72 -5.79 -17.81
N PRO A 100 -7.20 -7.01 -17.99
CA PRO A 100 -8.01 -8.20 -18.25
C PRO A 100 -9.03 -8.45 -17.14
N GLU A 101 -10.18 -9.02 -17.50
CA GLU A 101 -11.25 -9.35 -16.54
C GLU A 101 -10.77 -10.28 -15.41
N SER A 102 -9.83 -11.19 -15.70
CA SER A 102 -9.19 -12.03 -14.68
C SER A 102 -8.50 -11.20 -13.60
N GLN A 103 -7.77 -10.14 -13.95
CA GLN A 103 -7.08 -9.29 -12.99
C GLN A 103 -8.04 -8.37 -12.24
N ARG A 104 -9.13 -7.92 -12.88
CA ARG A 104 -10.21 -7.19 -12.19
C ARG A 104 -10.85 -8.05 -11.09
N ARG A 105 -11.10 -9.33 -11.37
CA ARG A 105 -11.59 -10.28 -10.38
C ARG A 105 -10.60 -10.50 -9.23
N LEU A 106 -9.29 -10.57 -9.53
CA LEU A 106 -8.25 -10.63 -8.50
C LEU A 106 -8.28 -9.40 -7.60
N LEU A 107 -8.44 -8.20 -8.17
CA LEU A 107 -8.52 -6.96 -7.39
C LEU A 107 -9.74 -6.97 -6.47
N THR A 108 -10.92 -7.37 -6.98
CA THR A 108 -12.13 -7.52 -6.17
C THR A 108 -11.91 -8.51 -5.02
N ALA A 109 -11.28 -9.66 -5.29
CA ALA A 109 -10.97 -10.66 -4.27
C ALA A 109 -10.03 -10.11 -3.19
N ALA A 110 -8.96 -9.41 -3.58
CA ALA A 110 -8.01 -8.79 -2.66
C ALA A 110 -8.68 -7.75 -1.75
N ILE A 111 -9.55 -6.90 -2.30
CA ILE A 111 -10.30 -5.89 -1.52
C ILE A 111 -11.23 -6.57 -0.51
N ASN A 112 -11.93 -7.62 -0.91
CA ASN A 112 -12.84 -8.35 -0.01
C ASN A 112 -12.09 -9.08 1.10
N GLU A 113 -10.93 -9.65 0.79
CA GLU A 113 -10.06 -10.28 1.79
C GLU A 113 -9.51 -9.24 2.77
N ALA A 114 -9.03 -8.10 2.29
CA ALA A 114 -8.55 -7.02 3.14
C ALA A 114 -9.65 -6.50 4.10
N ARG A 115 -10.91 -6.46 3.66
CA ARG A 115 -12.05 -6.11 4.52
C ARG A 115 -12.32 -7.15 5.61
N ARG A 116 -12.22 -8.44 5.28
CA ARG A 116 -12.43 -9.53 6.25
C ARG A 116 -11.39 -9.52 7.37
N ARG A 117 -10.14 -9.21 7.06
CA ARG A 117 -9.06 -9.14 8.06
C ARG A 117 -9.21 -8.01 9.08
N ALA A 118 -10.01 -6.99 8.75
CA ALA A 118 -10.28 -5.84 9.62
C ALA A 118 -11.54 -6.01 10.48
N SER A 119 -12.24 -7.14 10.37
CA SER A 119 -13.44 -7.49 11.15
C SER A 119 -13.08 -8.40 12.32
#